data_AF-A0A7J9PHN9-F1
#
_entry.id   AF-A0A7J9PHN9-F1
#
_cell.length_a   1.000
_cell.length_b   1.000
_cell.length_c   1.000
_cell.angle_alpha   90.00
_cell.angle_beta   90.00
_cell.angle_gamma   90.00
#
_symmetry.space_group_name_H-M   'P 1'
#
loop_
_entity.id
_entity.type
_entity.pdbx_description
1 polymer ?
#
loop_
_entity_poly.entity_id
_entity_poly.type
_entity_poly.pdbx_seq_one_letter_code
_entity_poly.pdbx_strand_id
1 'polypeptide(L)'
;MSNKCFGNLSETQKNAFMLIILFGVISLLGDIIYEGARSVNGPYLETLGASALIVGLVVGFGEFLGYAIRLFSGYFSDKTKAHWFFTIFGYGLLISVPLLALSDYWQFAAIFIVLERMGKGLRSPARDTILSYATKQVGTGLGFGIAEFLDQIVQ
;
A
#
# COMPACT_ATOMS: atom_id res chain seq x y z
N MET A 1 -2.17 21.40 -35.38
CA MET A 1 -3.42 21.00 -34.71
C MET A 1 -3.12 20.24 -33.40
N SER A 2 -2.45 20.86 -32.42
CA SER A 2 -2.15 20.22 -31.13
C SER A 2 -1.96 21.26 -30.03
N ASN A 3 -3.00 22.05 -29.74
CA ASN A 3 -2.99 23.01 -28.63
C ASN A 3 -4.38 23.20 -27.99
N LYS A 4 -5.34 22.29 -28.27
CA LYS A 4 -6.72 22.39 -27.75
C LYS A 4 -7.09 21.35 -26.68
N CYS A 5 -6.24 20.36 -26.37
CA CYS A 5 -6.61 19.28 -25.44
C CYS A 5 -6.53 19.64 -23.95
N PHE A 6 -5.89 20.74 -23.56
CA PHE A 6 -5.74 21.12 -22.14
C PHE A 6 -6.38 22.46 -21.76
N GLY A 7 -7.12 23.09 -22.69
CA GLY A 7 -7.59 24.46 -22.53
C GLY A 7 -8.79 24.67 -21.59
N ASN A 8 -9.48 23.62 -21.12
CA ASN A 8 -10.57 23.72 -20.15
C ASN A 8 -10.85 22.35 -19.50
N LEU A 9 -9.94 21.89 -18.63
CA LEU A 9 -10.27 20.76 -17.75
C LEU A 9 -11.37 21.19 -16.77
N SER A 10 -12.43 20.40 -16.65
CA SER A 10 -13.46 20.63 -15.63
C SER A 10 -12.85 20.53 -14.24
N GLU A 11 -13.44 21.18 -13.25
CA GLU A 11 -12.95 21.15 -11.87
C GLU A 11 -12.81 19.72 -11.34
N THR A 12 -13.75 18.85 -11.71
CA THR A 12 -13.70 17.40 -11.44
C THR A 12 -12.47 16.71 -12.04
N GLN A 13 -12.10 17.06 -13.28
CA GLN A 13 -10.92 16.49 -13.93
C GLN A 13 -9.62 16.92 -13.27
N LYS A 14 -9.53 18.19 -12.85
CA LYS A 14 -8.38 18.70 -12.09
C LYS A 14 -8.24 17.99 -10.75
N ASN A 15 -9.36 17.81 -10.02
CA ASN A 15 -9.37 17.12 -8.74
C ASN A 15 -9.00 15.64 -8.89
N ALA A 16 -9.51 14.97 -9.93
CA ALA A 16 -9.15 13.58 -10.22
C ALA A 16 -7.67 13.43 -10.58
N PHE A 17 -7.12 14.35 -11.37
CA PHE A 17 -5.69 14.37 -11.70
C PHE A 17 -4.82 14.59 -10.46
N MET A 18 -5.19 15.54 -9.60
CA MET A 18 -4.50 15.78 -8.33
C MET A 18 -4.56 14.54 -7.41
N LEU A 19 -5.72 13.87 -7.34
CA LEU A 19 -5.88 12.63 -6.59
C LEU A 19 -4.93 11.55 -7.10
N ILE A 20 -4.86 11.32 -8.42
CA ILE A 20 -3.95 10.33 -9.01
C ILE A 20 -2.49 10.59 -8.61
N ILE A 21 -2.03 11.85 -8.71
CA ILE A 21 -0.67 12.22 -8.33
C ILE A 21 -0.42 12.00 -6.84
N LEU A 22 -1.31 12.49 -5.98
CA LEU A 22 -1.16 12.35 -4.52
C LEU A 22 -1.14 10.89 -4.10
N PHE A 23 -2.07 10.07 -4.61
CA PHE A 23 -2.08 8.64 -4.32
C PHE A 23 -0.88 7.90 -4.88
N GLY A 24 -0.36 8.30 -6.04
CA GLY A 24 0.90 7.79 -6.57
C GLY A 24 2.07 8.05 -5.63
N VAL A 25 2.23 9.30 -5.16
CA VAL A 25 3.29 9.66 -4.19
C VAL A 25 3.12 8.91 -2.87
N ILE A 26 1.90 8.85 -2.33
CA ILE A 26 1.62 8.14 -1.07
C ILE A 26 1.89 6.64 -1.21
N SER A 27 1.56 6.04 -2.36
CA SER A 27 1.90 4.64 -2.63
C SER A 27 3.40 4.44 -2.68
N LEU A 28 4.10 5.28 -3.44
CA LEU A 28 5.53 5.18 -3.63
C LEU A 28 6.28 5.22 -2.29
N LEU A 29 5.93 6.16 -1.42
CA LEU A 29 6.51 6.23 -0.08
C LEU A 29 6.14 5.00 0.75
N GLY A 30 4.89 4.54 0.65
CA GLY A 30 4.40 3.35 1.32
C GLY A 30 5.09 2.05 0.87
N ASP A 31 5.53 1.96 -0.38
CA ASP A 31 6.23 0.80 -0.93
C ASP A 31 7.71 0.83 -0.59
N ILE A 32 8.35 2.01 -0.60
CA ILE A 32 9.72 2.18 -0.08
C ILE A 32 9.80 1.71 1.38
N ILE A 33 8.82 2.09 2.21
CA ILE A 33 8.75 1.64 3.61
C ILE A 33 8.59 0.12 3.68
N TYR A 34 7.69 -0.46 2.88
CA TYR A 34 7.37 -1.89 2.91
C TYR A 34 8.56 -2.76 2.48
N GLU A 35 9.20 -2.41 1.35
CA GLU A 35 10.36 -3.15 0.83
C GLU A 35 11.61 -2.89 1.68
N GLY A 36 11.78 -1.66 2.18
CA GLY A 36 12.84 -1.32 3.13
C GLY A 36 12.74 -2.16 4.40
N ALA A 37 11.56 -2.21 5.03
CA ALA A 37 11.32 -3.07 6.19
C ALA A 37 11.56 -4.55 5.87
N ARG A 38 11.05 -5.03 4.73
CA ARG A 38 11.24 -6.42 4.28
C ARG A 38 12.72 -6.80 4.17
N SER A 39 13.55 -5.90 3.68
CA SER A 39 14.98 -6.17 3.48
C SER A 39 15.73 -6.43 4.79
N VAL A 40 15.26 -5.87 5.91
CA VAL A 40 15.93 -5.96 7.22
C VAL A 40 15.24 -6.86 8.24
N ASN A 41 13.96 -7.22 8.03
CA ASN A 41 13.17 -8.01 8.98
C ASN A 41 13.84 -9.31 9.45
N GLY A 42 14.44 -10.06 8.52
CA GLY A 42 15.09 -11.34 8.84
C GLY A 42 16.28 -11.15 9.78
N PRO A 43 17.32 -10.41 9.36
CA PRO A 43 18.46 -10.08 10.20
C PRO A 43 18.06 -9.41 11.52
N TYR A 44 17.06 -8.53 11.50
CA TYR A 44 16.59 -7.85 12.71
C TYR A 44 15.95 -8.80 13.74
N LEU A 45 15.15 -9.78 13.30
CA LEU A 45 14.63 -10.79 14.20
C LEU A 45 15.74 -11.67 14.78
N GLU A 46 16.76 -12.00 13.98
CA GLU A 46 17.91 -12.77 14.42
C GLU A 46 18.73 -12.02 15.49
N THR A 47 18.95 -10.70 15.33
CA THR A 47 19.64 -9.88 16.35
C THR A 47 18.86 -9.80 17.66
N LEU A 48 17.53 -9.93 17.63
CA LEU A 48 16.66 -10.03 18.80
C LEU A 48 16.59 -11.45 19.38
N GLY A 49 17.38 -12.40 18.87
CA GLY A 49 17.50 -13.77 19.38
C GLY A 49 16.48 -14.76 18.80
N ALA A 50 15.78 -14.42 17.72
CA ALA A 50 14.93 -15.38 17.03
C ALA A 50 15.78 -16.45 16.32
N SER A 51 15.36 -17.72 16.41
CA SER A 51 15.99 -18.77 15.63
C SER A 51 15.61 -18.65 14.15
N ALA A 52 16.43 -19.21 13.24
CA ALA A 52 16.14 -19.22 11.80
C ALA A 52 14.76 -19.82 11.47
N LEU A 53 14.31 -20.83 12.25
CA LEU A 53 12.98 -21.42 12.11
C LEU A 53 11.88 -20.40 12.45
N ILE A 54 12.04 -19.62 13.52
CA ILE A 54 11.10 -18.56 13.89
C ILE A 54 11.07 -17.46 12.84
N VAL A 55 12.24 -17.03 12.35
CA VAL A 55 12.34 -16.02 11.29
C VAL A 55 11.56 -16.47 10.05
N GLY A 56 11.81 -17.70 9.59
CA GLY A 56 11.10 -18.27 8.44
C GLY A 56 9.58 -18.34 8.64
N LEU A 57 9.15 -18.76 9.84
CA LEU A 57 7.72 -18.80 10.17
C LEU A 57 7.09 -17.41 10.17
N VAL A 58 7.72 -16.41 10.80
CA VAL A 58 7.17 -15.04 10.88
C VAL A 58 7.07 -14.41 9.50
N VAL A 59 8.13 -14.51 8.69
CA VAL A 59 8.14 -13.97 7.33
C VAL A 59 7.11 -14.66 6.45
N GLY A 60 7.11 -16.00 6.42
CA GLY A 60 6.18 -16.78 5.60
C GLY A 60 4.71 -16.59 6.03
N PHE A 61 4.45 -16.57 7.34
CA PHE A 61 3.11 -16.33 7.87
C PHE A 61 2.63 -14.91 7.58
N GLY A 62 3.51 -13.91 7.70
CA GLY A 62 3.21 -12.52 7.35
C GLY A 62 2.83 -12.36 5.88
N GLU A 63 3.56 -13.01 4.97
CA GLU A 63 3.22 -12.99 3.53
C GLU A 63 1.88 -13.67 3.26
N PHE A 64 1.66 -14.86 3.83
CA PHE A 64 0.39 -15.57 3.72
C PHE A 64 -0.79 -14.71 4.19
N LEU A 65 -0.67 -14.10 5.38
CA LEU A 65 -1.70 -13.21 5.91
C LEU A 65 -1.90 -11.97 5.04
N GLY A 66 -0.82 -11.36 4.54
CA GLY A 66 -0.90 -10.22 3.62
C GLY A 66 -1.76 -10.53 2.40
N TYR A 67 -1.54 -11.69 1.77
CA TYR A 67 -2.35 -12.13 0.62
C TYR A 67 -3.79 -12.51 0.99
N ALA A 68 -3.98 -13.23 2.09
CA ALA A 68 -5.30 -13.60 2.57
C ALA A 68 -6.14 -12.33 2.86
N ILE A 69 -5.56 -11.37 3.56
CA ILE A 69 -6.20 -10.10 3.88
C ILE A 69 -6.48 -9.31 2.62
N ARG A 70 -5.58 -9.27 1.64
CA ARG A 70 -5.84 -8.62 0.34
C ARG A 70 -7.10 -9.16 -0.33
N LEU A 71 -7.30 -10.48 -0.29
CA LEU A 71 -8.49 -11.11 -0.85
C LEU A 71 -9.77 -10.68 -0.11
N PHE A 72 -9.76 -10.80 1.22
CA PHE A 72 -10.94 -10.45 2.02
C PHE A 72 -11.23 -8.95 2.00
N SER A 73 -10.20 -8.10 2.15
CA SER A 73 -10.33 -6.65 2.17
C SER A 73 -10.89 -6.14 0.85
N GLY A 74 -10.45 -6.67 -0.30
CA GLY A 74 -11.03 -6.35 -1.61
C GLY A 74 -12.52 -6.66 -1.65
N TYR A 75 -12.91 -7.89 -1.29
CA TYR A 75 -14.32 -8.31 -1.28
C TYR A 75 -15.19 -7.44 -0.35
N PHE A 76 -14.74 -7.21 0.88
CA PHE A 76 -15.50 -6.42 1.86
C PHE A 76 -15.53 -4.94 1.51
N SER A 77 -14.42 -4.37 1.04
CA SER A 77 -14.32 -2.98 0.58
C SER A 77 -15.31 -2.72 -0.56
N ASP A 78 -15.38 -3.62 -1.55
CA ASP A 78 -16.30 -3.51 -2.68
C ASP A 78 -17.76 -3.69 -2.26
N LYS A 79 -18.04 -4.68 -1.40
CA LYS A 79 -19.40 -4.95 -0.92
C LYS A 79 -19.96 -3.79 -0.07
N THR A 80 -19.12 -3.21 0.79
CA THR A 80 -19.52 -2.11 1.69
C THR A 80 -19.39 -0.73 1.04
N LYS A 81 -18.72 -0.63 -0.12
CA LYS A 81 -18.31 0.64 -0.76
C LYS A 81 -17.47 1.54 0.16
N ALA A 82 -16.88 0.98 1.20
CA ALA A 82 -16.14 1.71 2.23
C ALA A 82 -14.65 1.85 1.87
N HIS A 83 -14.32 2.05 0.60
CA HIS A 83 -12.94 2.03 0.11
C HIS A 83 -12.02 2.99 0.88
N TRP A 84 -12.50 4.19 1.21
CA TRP A 84 -11.74 5.16 1.99
C TRP A 84 -11.40 4.65 3.39
N PHE A 85 -12.30 3.92 4.04
CA PHE A 85 -12.05 3.35 5.36
C PHE A 85 -10.91 2.32 5.30
N PHE A 86 -10.97 1.37 4.37
CA PHE A 86 -9.94 0.34 4.21
C PHE A 86 -8.58 0.94 3.84
N THR A 87 -8.57 1.95 2.96
CA THR A 87 -7.36 2.69 2.58
C THR A 87 -6.74 3.39 3.79
N ILE A 88 -7.49 4.24 4.49
CA ILE A 88 -6.98 5.00 5.64
C ILE A 88 -6.52 4.07 6.76
N PHE A 89 -7.32 3.05 7.06
CA PHE A 89 -6.99 2.09 8.11
C PHE A 89 -5.71 1.31 7.77
N GLY A 90 -5.56 0.84 6.53
CA GLY A 90 -4.35 0.16 6.09
C GLY A 90 -3.11 1.05 6.07
N TYR A 91 -3.23 2.35 5.74
CA TYR A 91 -2.13 3.31 5.90
C TYR A 91 -1.80 3.60 7.36
N GLY A 92 -2.80 3.62 8.25
CA GLY A 92 -2.58 3.79 9.69
C GLY A 92 -1.72 2.68 10.29
N LEU A 93 -1.80 1.46 9.73
CA LEU A 93 -0.96 0.34 10.15
C LEU A 93 0.54 0.52 9.81
N LEU A 94 0.94 1.49 8.99
CA LEU A 94 2.36 1.83 8.80
C LEU A 94 3.06 2.26 10.09
N ILE A 95 2.30 2.65 11.13
CA ILE A 95 2.84 2.92 12.47
C ILE A 95 3.59 1.70 13.04
N SER A 96 3.32 0.48 12.55
CA SER A 96 4.05 -0.71 12.98
C SER A 96 5.54 -0.65 12.65
N VAL A 97 5.96 0.05 11.60
CA VAL A 97 7.37 0.14 11.19
C VAL A 97 8.23 0.92 12.19
N PRO A 98 7.87 2.15 12.62
CA PRO A 98 8.62 2.81 13.68
C PRO A 98 8.51 2.08 15.03
N LEU A 99 7.39 1.43 15.33
CA LEU A 99 7.26 0.61 16.54
C LEU A 99 8.17 -0.62 16.52
N LEU A 100 8.44 -1.18 15.34
CA LEU A 100 9.40 -2.25 15.15
C LEU A 100 10.79 -1.79 15.59
N ALA A 101 11.22 -0.57 15.24
CA ALA A 101 12.51 -0.04 15.68
C ALA A 101 12.63 0.17 17.21
N LEU A 102 11.50 0.24 17.92
CA LEU A 102 11.45 0.38 19.38
C LEU A 102 11.30 -0.97 20.11
N SER A 103 11.34 -2.09 19.38
CA SER A 103 11.12 -3.42 19.96
C SER A 103 12.42 -4.03 20.48
N ASP A 104 12.46 -4.35 21.78
CA ASP A 104 13.60 -5.04 22.40
C ASP A 104 13.47 -6.57 22.35
N TYR A 105 12.32 -7.09 21.91
CA TYR A 105 12.02 -8.53 21.89
C TYR A 105 11.47 -8.97 20.54
N TRP A 106 11.95 -10.12 20.04
CA TRP A 106 11.57 -10.63 18.73
C TRP A 106 10.06 -10.92 18.59
N GLN A 107 9.36 -11.20 19.70
CA GLN A 107 7.92 -11.45 19.71
C GLN A 107 7.13 -10.20 19.31
N PHE A 108 7.52 -9.02 19.83
CA PHE A 108 6.88 -7.76 19.46
C PHE A 108 7.24 -7.35 18.03
N ALA A 109 8.51 -7.52 17.65
CA ALA A 109 8.95 -7.30 16.28
C ALA A 109 8.15 -8.17 15.28
N ALA A 110 7.93 -9.45 15.59
CA ALA A 110 7.13 -10.35 14.76
C ALA A 110 5.67 -9.88 14.59
N ILE A 111 5.05 -9.38 15.66
CA ILE A 111 3.70 -8.79 15.60
C ILE A 111 3.69 -7.57 14.68
N PHE A 112 4.66 -6.67 14.82
CA PHE A 112 4.73 -5.47 13.98
C PHE A 112 5.01 -5.79 12.51
N ILE A 113 5.85 -6.78 12.23
CA ILE A 113 6.08 -7.31 10.87
C ILE A 113 4.76 -7.81 10.29
N VAL A 114 4.01 -8.62 11.02
CA VAL A 114 2.73 -9.14 10.55
C VAL A 114 1.74 -7.99 10.31
N LEU A 115 1.59 -7.07 11.27
CA LEU A 115 0.69 -5.91 11.14
C LEU A 115 1.02 -5.04 9.93
N GLU A 116 2.30 -4.85 9.63
CA GLU A 116 2.76 -4.13 8.44
C GLU A 116 2.25 -4.81 7.15
N ARG A 117 2.36 -6.15 7.05
CA ARG A 117 1.85 -6.94 5.92
C ARG A 117 0.32 -6.88 5.82
N MET A 118 -0.37 -6.94 6.95
CA MET A 118 -1.83 -6.78 7.02
C MET A 118 -2.24 -5.39 6.49
N GLY A 119 -1.51 -4.34 6.87
CA GLY A 119 -1.73 -2.97 6.43
C GLY A 119 -1.64 -2.80 4.92
N LYS A 120 -0.61 -3.36 4.28
CA LYS A 120 -0.52 -3.37 2.81
C LYS A 120 -1.68 -4.14 2.18
N GLY A 121 -2.01 -5.32 2.71
CA GLY A 121 -3.15 -6.12 2.24
C GLY A 121 -4.50 -5.39 2.34
N LEU A 122 -4.71 -4.55 3.36
CA LEU A 122 -5.93 -3.76 3.53
C LEU A 122 -6.00 -2.59 2.55
N ARG A 123 -4.93 -1.80 2.44
CA ARG A 123 -4.94 -0.55 1.66
C ARG A 123 -4.88 -0.78 0.15
N SER A 124 -4.13 -1.77 -0.33
CA SER A 124 -3.86 -1.96 -1.77
C SER A 124 -5.14 -2.10 -2.61
N PRO A 125 -6.03 -3.08 -2.37
CA PRO A 125 -7.20 -3.25 -3.23
C PRO A 125 -8.18 -2.07 -3.13
N ALA A 126 -8.31 -1.46 -1.94
CA ALA A 126 -9.17 -0.30 -1.76
C ALA A 126 -8.62 0.97 -2.45
N ARG A 127 -7.31 1.17 -2.42
CA ARG A 127 -6.60 2.23 -3.15
C ARG A 127 -6.78 2.07 -4.65
N ASP A 128 -6.57 0.87 -5.17
CA ASP A 128 -6.67 0.55 -6.59
C ASP A 128 -8.08 0.87 -7.11
N THR A 129 -9.12 0.52 -6.33
CA THR A 129 -10.50 0.86 -6.65
C THR A 129 -10.73 2.38 -6.68
N ILE A 130 -10.28 3.13 -5.66
CA ILE A 130 -10.38 4.61 -5.64
C ILE A 130 -9.70 5.22 -6.86
N LEU A 131 -8.50 4.74 -7.19
CA LEU A 131 -7.73 5.24 -8.32
C LEU A 131 -8.43 4.94 -9.65
N SER A 132 -9.04 3.75 -9.80
CA SER A 132 -9.81 3.38 -10.99
C SER A 132 -11.01 4.32 -11.25
N TYR A 133 -11.62 4.87 -10.20
CA TYR A 133 -12.68 5.86 -10.34
C TYR A 133 -12.13 7.21 -10.79
N ALA A 134 -10.97 7.62 -10.27
CA ALA A 134 -10.32 8.86 -10.67
C ALA A 134 -9.82 8.82 -12.12
N THR A 135 -9.24 7.70 -12.56
CA THR A 135 -8.74 7.56 -13.95
C THR A 135 -9.85 7.63 -14.98
N LYS A 136 -11.08 7.18 -14.65
CA LYS A 136 -12.26 7.32 -15.53
C LYS A 136 -12.61 8.79 -15.81
N GLN A 137 -12.35 9.70 -14.87
CA GLN A 137 -12.69 11.12 -15.04
C GLN A 137 -11.70 11.87 -15.96
N VAL A 138 -10.44 11.45 -15.99
CA VAL A 138 -9.36 12.08 -16.77
C VAL A 138 -9.20 11.44 -18.17
N GLY A 139 -9.87 10.31 -18.40
CA GLY A 139 -9.75 9.49 -19.60
C GLY A 139 -8.92 8.25 -19.29
N THR A 140 -9.51 7.07 -19.50
CA THR A 140 -8.94 5.79 -19.07
C THR A 140 -7.52 5.55 -19.58
N GLY A 141 -7.23 5.78 -20.87
CA GLY A 141 -5.88 5.54 -21.41
C GLY A 141 -4.78 6.41 -20.78
N LEU A 142 -5.04 7.71 -20.60
CA LEU A 142 -4.06 8.66 -20.05
C LEU A 142 -3.97 8.52 -18.51
N GLY A 143 -5.12 8.35 -17.85
CA GLY A 143 -5.20 8.12 -16.41
C GLY A 143 -4.53 6.82 -15.98
N PHE A 144 -4.75 5.71 -16.69
CA PHE A 144 -4.03 4.46 -16.43
C PHE A 144 -2.54 4.59 -16.75
N GLY A 145 -2.15 5.27 -17.85
CA GLY A 145 -0.74 5.46 -18.18
C GLY A 145 0.04 6.21 -17.09
N ILE A 146 -0.56 7.25 -16.50
CA ILE A 146 0.06 7.99 -15.39
C ILE A 146 0.06 7.16 -14.10
N ALA A 147 -1.05 6.49 -13.79
CA ALA A 147 -1.14 5.64 -12.61
C ALA A 147 -0.11 4.49 -12.64
N GLU A 148 0.00 3.82 -13.78
CA GLU A 148 0.94 2.72 -14.02
C GLU A 148 2.39 3.21 -13.97
N PHE A 149 2.69 4.34 -14.62
CA PHE A 149 4.03 4.94 -14.55
C PHE A 149 4.45 5.26 -13.11
N LEU A 150 3.54 5.77 -12.29
CA LEU A 150 3.80 6.06 -10.88
C LEU A 150 3.96 4.79 -10.04
N ASP A 151 3.25 3.71 -10.38
CA ASP A 151 3.35 2.41 -9.70
C ASP A 151 4.70 1.72 -10.02
N GLN A 152 5.13 1.74 -11.30
CA GLN A 152 6.35 1.05 -11.75
C GLN A 152 7.66 1.68 -11.29
N ILE A 153 7.67 2.91 -10.77
CA ILE A 153 8.91 3.54 -10.26
C ILE A 153 9.49 2.80 -9.03
N VAL A 154 8.68 1.98 -8.36
CA VAL A 154 8.99 1.46 -7.02
C VAL A 154 8.95 -0.07 -6.94
N GLN A 155 8.43 -0.72 -7.97
CA GLN A 155 8.38 -2.17 -8.09
C GLN A 155 9.72 -2.74 -8.59
#